data_AF-A0A0N4X985-F1
#
_entry.id   AF-A0A0N4X985-F1
#
_cell.length_a   1.000
_cell.length_b   1.000
_cell.length_c   1.000
_cell.angle_alpha   90.00
_cell.angle_beta   90.00
_cell.angle_gamma   90.00
#
_symmetry.space_group_name_H-M   'P 1'
#
loop_
_entity.id
_entity.type
_entity.pdbx_description
1 polymer ?
#
loop_
_entity_poly.entity_id
_entity_poly.type
_entity_poly.pdbx_seq_one_letter_code
_entity_poly.pdbx_strand_id
1 'polypeptide(L)'
;MNLREFLSNDDVFNNINDRKDLSEAACPKVFGIPCNSISDEIILKGTMTVTKIITKRTVSKQLTSVFDQLGLAVPVLLPAKMFCKFY
;
A
#
# COMPACT_ATOMS: atom_id res chain seq x y z
N MET A 1 -11.93 2.14 1.86
CA MET A 1 -11.64 3.40 2.59
C MET A 1 -12.86 3.66 3.44
N ASN A 2 -12.76 3.56 4.77
CA ASN A 2 -13.82 4.06 5.63
C ASN A 2 -13.67 5.58 5.63
N LEU A 3 -14.26 6.25 4.64
CA LEU A 3 -14.26 7.72 4.47
C LEU A 3 -14.90 8.49 5.65
N ARG A 4 -15.27 7.78 6.71
CA ARG A 4 -15.95 8.29 7.90
C ARG A 4 -15.02 8.42 9.10
N GLU A 5 -13.83 7.84 9.05
CA GLU A 5 -12.88 7.85 10.17
C GLU A 5 -11.58 8.55 9.76
N PHE A 6 -11.10 9.45 10.61
CA PHE A 6 -9.91 10.28 10.39
C PHE A 6 -8.89 10.05 11.50
N LEU A 7 -7.61 10.07 11.15
CA LEU A 7 -6.52 10.04 12.12
C LEU A 7 -5.31 10.76 11.53
N SER A 8 -4.90 11.84 12.18
CA SER A 8 -3.73 12.65 11.80
C SER A 8 -2.58 12.42 12.79
N ASN A 9 -1.36 12.75 12.37
CA ASN A 9 -0.20 12.85 13.26
C ASN A 9 -0.29 14.10 14.18
N ASP A 10 -1.15 15.07 13.85
CA ASP A 10 -1.32 16.28 14.65
C ASP A 10 -2.40 16.11 15.73
N ASP A 11 -1.99 16.20 16.99
CA ASP A 11 -2.86 16.13 18.16
C ASP A 11 -3.88 17.28 18.19
N VAL A 12 -3.54 18.47 17.68
CA VAL A 12 -4.47 19.60 17.67
C VAL A 12 -5.64 19.29 16.74
N PHE A 13 -5.35 18.75 15.56
CA PHE A 13 -6.37 18.34 14.59
C PHE A 13 -7.26 17.21 15.15
N ASN A 14 -6.66 16.22 15.81
CA ASN A 14 -7.41 15.11 16.40
C ASN A 14 -8.32 15.57 17.55
N ASN A 15 -7.95 16.60 18.30
CA ASN A 15 -8.75 17.14 19.41
C ASN A 15 -9.92 18.04 18.95
N ILE A 16 -9.87 18.59 17.74
CA ILE A 16 -10.94 19.42 17.17
C ILE A 16 -12.13 18.56 16.70
N ASN A 17 -11.87 17.33 16.29
CA ASN A 17 -12.89 16.44 15.73
C ASN A 17 -13.62 15.63 16.81
N ASP A 18 -14.88 15.30 16.54
CA ASP A 18 -15.67 14.43 17.41
C ASP A 18 -15.02 13.05 17.52
N ARG A 19 -14.94 12.51 18.74
CA ARG A 19 -14.30 11.20 19.00
C ARG A 19 -14.91 10.04 18.19
N LYS A 20 -16.15 10.19 17.72
CA LYS A 20 -16.85 9.20 16.88
C LYS A 20 -16.30 9.13 15.44
N ASP A 21 -15.68 10.20 14.98
CA ASP A 21 -15.10 10.31 13.64
C ASP A 21 -13.58 10.07 13.67
N LEU A 22 -12.99 9.80 14.84
CA LEU A 22 -11.59 9.40 14.97
C LEU A 22 -11.44 7.90 14.76
N SER A 23 -10.43 7.49 13.97
CA SER A 23 -10.14 6.06 13.82
C SER A 23 -9.47 5.51 15.08
N GLU A 24 -9.99 4.41 15.61
CA GLU A 24 -9.38 3.68 16.74
C GLU A 24 -8.14 2.88 16.31
N ALA A 25 -7.97 2.66 15.00
CA ALA A 25 -6.85 1.91 14.45
C ALA A 25 -5.63 2.82 14.29
N ALA A 26 -4.54 2.53 15.00
CA ALA A 26 -3.26 3.24 14.87
C ALA A 26 -2.62 3.11 13.47
N CYS A 27 -2.95 2.04 12.74
CA CYS A 27 -2.46 1.77 11.38
C CYS A 27 -3.61 1.57 10.39
N PRO A 28 -4.36 2.63 10.04
CA PRO A 28 -5.45 2.50 9.07
C PRO A 28 -4.90 2.11 7.69
N LYS A 29 -5.67 1.30 6.94
CA LYS A 29 -5.35 1.00 5.54
C LYS A 29 -5.85 2.12 4.64
N VAL A 30 -4.94 2.98 4.18
CA VAL A 30 -5.22 4.06 3.23
C VAL A 30 -4.89 3.54 1.82
N PHE A 31 -5.86 3.59 0.90
CA PHE A 31 -5.74 2.97 -0.44
C PHE A 31 -5.29 1.49 -0.43
N GLY A 32 -5.66 0.72 0.61
CA GLY A 32 -5.25 -0.67 0.76
C GLY A 32 -3.83 -0.88 1.30
N ILE A 33 -3.08 0.21 1.49
CA ILE A 33 -1.72 0.21 2.04
C ILE A 33 -1.78 0.59 3.53
N PRO A 34 -1.10 -0.15 4.43
CA PRO A 34 -0.98 0.26 5.83
C PRO A 34 -0.26 1.61 5.94
N CYS A 35 -0.92 2.59 6.52
CA CYS A 35 -0.32 3.87 6.90
C CYS A 35 -0.22 3.90 8.42
N ASN A 36 0.95 4.19 8.97
CA ASN A 36 1.14 4.43 10.40
C ASN A 36 1.01 5.93 10.65
N SER A 37 -0.11 6.36 11.22
CA SER A 37 -0.36 7.78 11.49
C SER A 37 0.50 8.34 12.62
N ILE A 38 1.11 7.48 13.45
CA ILE A 38 1.96 7.90 14.58
C ILE A 38 3.38 8.23 14.09
N SER A 39 3.94 7.44 13.19
CA SER A 39 5.28 7.68 12.62
C SER A 39 5.27 8.41 11.27
N ASP A 40 4.09 8.68 10.72
CA ASP A 40 3.89 9.22 9.36
C ASP A 40 4.56 8.34 8.28
N GLU A 41 4.42 7.03 8.41
CA GLU A 41 5.07 6.05 7.53
C GLU A 41 4.05 5.23 6.73
N ILE A 42 4.32 5.06 5.45
CA ILE A 42 3.54 4.19 4.56
C ILE A 42 4.31 2.88 4.34
N ILE A 43 3.69 1.75 4.67
CA ILE A 43 4.35 0.43 4.59
C ILE A 43 3.92 -0.29 3.31
N LEU A 44 4.80 -0.30 2.31
CA LEU A 44 4.62 -1.10 1.09
C LEU A 44 5.16 -2.52 1.29
N LYS A 45 4.27 -3.53 1.26
CA LYS A 45 4.67 -4.94 1.33
C LYS A 45 4.52 -5.60 -0.04
N GLY A 46 5.63 -6.02 -0.63
CA GLY A 46 5.64 -6.87 -1.82
C GLY A 46 5.67 -8.34 -1.44
N THR A 47 4.53 -9.04 -1.56
CA THR A 47 4.50 -10.51 -1.39
C THR A 47 4.76 -11.20 -2.72
N MET A 48 6.03 -11.30 -3.12
CA MET A 48 6.44 -12.07 -4.30
C MET A 48 6.97 -13.44 -3.86
N THR A 49 6.32 -14.50 -4.32
CA THR A 49 6.73 -15.88 -4.02
C THR A 49 7.74 -16.37 -5.05
N VAL A 50 8.82 -17.03 -4.63
CA VAL A 50 9.74 -17.65 -5.59
C VAL A 50 9.02 -18.82 -6.28
N THR A 51 8.97 -18.80 -7.62
CA THR A 51 8.35 -19.86 -8.43
C THR A 51 9.40 -20.55 -9.28
N LYS A 52 9.35 -21.89 -9.35
CA LYS A 52 10.31 -22.71 -10.11
C LYS A 52 10.29 -22.44 -11.62
N ILE A 53 9.14 -22.03 -12.16
CA ILE A 53 8.96 -21.71 -13.59
C ILE A 53 8.53 -20.26 -13.72
N ILE A 54 9.40 -19.45 -14.35
CA ILE A 54 9.13 -18.04 -14.63
C ILE A 54 8.51 -17.95 -16.02
N THR A 55 7.22 -17.61 -16.07
CA THR A 55 6.51 -17.28 -17.32
C THR A 55 5.98 -15.86 -17.25
N LYS A 56 5.64 -15.24 -18.40
CA LYS A 56 4.93 -13.95 -18.42
C LYS A 56 3.70 -13.95 -17.53
N ARG A 57 2.93 -15.04 -17.54
CA ARG A 57 1.73 -15.20 -16.72
C ARG A 57 2.07 -15.20 -15.23
N THR A 58 3.15 -15.87 -14.84
CA THR A 58 3.61 -15.91 -13.45
C THR A 58 4.03 -14.51 -12.98
N VAL A 59 4.84 -13.81 -13.78
CA VAL A 59 5.34 -12.46 -13.45
C VAL A 59 4.19 -11.45 -13.40
N SER A 60 3.28 -11.48 -14.38
CA SER A 60 2.09 -10.62 -14.41
C SER A 60 1.19 -10.85 -13.19
N LYS A 61 0.95 -12.12 -12.81
CA LYS A 61 0.17 -12.45 -11.61
C LYS A 61 0.81 -11.89 -10.34
N GLN A 62 2.13 -11.97 -10.21
CA GLN A 62 2.86 -11.41 -9.06
C GLN A 62 2.87 -9.89 -9.06
N LEU A 63 3.01 -9.26 -10.21
CA LEU A 63 2.91 -7.81 -10.34
C LEU A 63 1.53 -7.31 -9.90
N THR A 64 0.48 -8.07 -10.20
CA THR A 64 -0.89 -7.73 -9.78
C THR A 64 -1.13 -8.00 -8.29
N SER A 65 -0.37 -8.91 -7.64
CA SER A 65 -0.49 -9.15 -6.19
C SER A 65 0.18 -8.06 -5.37
N VAL A 66 1.25 -7.45 -5.89
CA VAL A 66 1.86 -6.25 -5.34
C VAL A 66 0.99 -5.05 -5.74
N PHE A 67 -0.08 -4.84 -4.99
CA PHE A 67 -1.03 -3.76 -5.23
C PHE A 67 -0.35 -2.39 -5.05
N ASP A 68 0.05 -1.77 -6.17
CA ASP A 68 0.74 -0.48 -6.20
C ASP A 68 -0.03 0.52 -7.08
N GLN A 69 -1.13 1.06 -6.55
CA GLN A 69 -1.95 2.04 -7.27
C GLN A 69 -1.25 3.39 -7.45
N LEU A 70 -0.41 3.77 -6.49
CA LEU A 70 0.30 5.06 -6.47
C LEU A 70 1.62 5.03 -7.26
N GLY A 71 2.07 3.85 -7.69
CA GLY A 71 3.33 3.69 -8.40
C GLY A 71 4.57 3.85 -7.50
N LEU A 72 4.42 3.73 -6.18
CA LEU A 72 5.52 3.93 -5.23
C LEU A 72 6.55 2.79 -5.29
N ALA A 73 6.13 1.58 -5.69
CA ALA A 73 7.01 0.42 -5.83
C ALA A 73 7.59 0.29 -7.25
N VAL A 74 7.38 1.28 -8.14
CA VAL A 74 7.84 1.23 -9.54
C VAL A 74 9.34 0.94 -9.68
N PRO A 75 10.27 1.55 -8.92
CA PRO A 75 11.71 1.27 -9.09
C PRO A 75 12.06 -0.21 -8.88
N VAL A 76 11.38 -0.87 -7.94
CA VAL A 76 11.59 -2.29 -7.61
C VAL A 76 10.88 -3.20 -8.62
N LEU A 77 9.70 -2.80 -9.08
CA LEU A 77 8.88 -3.58 -10.02
C LEU A 77 9.24 -3.36 -11.50
N LEU A 78 10.08 -2.36 -11.80
CA LEU A 78 10.46 -2.00 -13.17
C LEU A 78 11.02 -3.20 -13.97
N PRO A 79 11.94 -4.03 -13.45
CA PRO A 79 12.45 -5.18 -14.19
C PRO A 79 11.34 -6.18 -14.56
N ALA A 80 10.41 -6.43 -13.63
CA ALA A 80 9.27 -7.32 -13.87
C ALA A 80 8.30 -6.76 -14.93
N LYS A 81 8.04 -5.45 -14.90
CA LYS A 81 7.23 -4.75 -15.92
C LYS A 81 7.90 -4.81 -17.29
N MET A 82 9.21 -4.61 -17.36
CA MET A 82 9.98 -4.69 -18.61
C MET A 82 9.97 -6.12 -19.18
N PHE A 83 10.13 -7.15 -18.33
CA PHE A 83 10.02 -8.54 -18.73
C PHE A 83 8.66 -8.87 -19.39
N CYS A 84 7.56 -8.33 -18.85
CA CYS A 84 6.23 -8.52 -19.43
C CYS A 84 6.02 -7.77 -20.76
N LYS A 85 6.78 -6.69 -21.03
CA LYS A 85 6.61 -5.83 -22.22
C LYS A 85 7.44 -6.26 -23.43
N PHE A 86 8.65 -6.79 -23.22
CA PHE A 86 9.64 -7.01 -24.30
C PHE A 86 9.81 -8.46 -24.76
N TYR A 87 9.28 -9.43 -24.02
CA TYR A 87 9.13 -10.80 -24.51
C TYR A 87 7.76 -10.95 -25.16
#